data_AF-A0A150IN55-F1
#
_entry.id   AF-A0A150IN55-F1
#
_cell.length_a   1.000
_cell.length_b   1.000
_cell.length_c   1.000
_cell.angle_alpha   90.00
_cell.angle_beta   90.00
_cell.angle_gamma   90.00
#
_symmetry.space_group_name_H-M   'P 1'
#
loop_
_entity.id
_entity.type
_entity.pdbx_description
1 polymer ?
#
loop_
_entity_poly.entity_id
_entity_poly.type
_entity_poly.pdbx_seq_one_letter_code
_entity_poly.pdbx_strand_id
1 'polypeptide(L)' 'MNKMGLGVSIGFGAGAVLGVIIGFMIKDIAMGLSIGIGVGIALGVVIGAIIEYKK' A
#
# COMPACT_ATOMS: atom_id res chain seq x y z
N MET A 1 -12.89 -9.15 13.07
CA MET A 1 -12.20 -8.53 11.91
C MET A 1 -10.74 -8.36 12.26
N ASN A 2 -9.84 -9.03 11.54
CA ASN A 2 -8.40 -8.93 11.77
C ASN A 2 -7.95 -7.53 11.36
N LYS A 3 -7.51 -6.71 12.33
CA LYS A 3 -7.10 -5.33 12.09
C LYS A 3 -5.90 -5.24 11.15
N MET A 4 -5.03 -6.23 11.21
CA MET A 4 -3.96 -6.43 10.23
C MET A 4 -4.47 -6.58 8.79
N GLY A 5 -5.57 -7.31 8.58
CA GLY A 5 -6.18 -7.46 7.24
C GLY A 5 -6.75 -6.14 6.71
N LEU A 6 -7.30 -5.30 7.60
CA LEU A 6 -7.73 -3.94 7.23
C LEU A 6 -6.56 -3.04 6.88
N GLY A 7 -5.48 -3.07 7.67
CA GLY A 7 -4.26 -2.31 7.40
C GLY A 7 -3.66 -2.65 6.03
N VAL A 8 -3.52 -3.94 5.73
CA VAL A 8 -3.01 -4.41 4.43
C VAL A 8 -3.96 -4.07 3.29
N SER A 9 -5.28 -4.21 3.47
CA SER A 9 -6.27 -3.81 2.46
C SER A 9 -6.18 -2.32 2.10
N ILE A 10 -6.08 -1.45 3.11
CA ILE A 10 -5.95 -0.01 2.92
C ILE A 10 -4.60 0.32 2.26
N GLY A 11 -3.51 -0.28 2.74
CA GLY A 11 -2.18 -0.08 2.18
C GLY A 11 -2.06 -0.54 0.73
N PHE A 12 -2.67 -1.67 0.37
CA PHE A 12 -2.72 -2.16 -1.00
C PHE A 12 -3.51 -1.21 -1.91
N GLY A 13 -4.71 -0.77 -1.48
CA GLY A 13 -5.51 0.17 -2.25
C GLY A 13 -4.81 1.51 -2.47
N ALA A 14 -4.25 2.10 -1.41
CA ALA A 14 -3.50 3.34 -1.49
C ALA A 14 -2.21 3.19 -2.34
N GLY A 15 -1.49 2.09 -2.16
CA GLY A 15 -0.29 1.76 -2.92
C GLY A 15 -0.54 1.58 -4.41
N ALA A 16 -1.63 0.91 -4.78
CA ALA A 16 -2.01 0.74 -6.18
C ALA A 16 -2.32 2.09 -6.85
N VAL A 17 -3.09 2.96 -6.18
CA VAL A 17 -3.40 4.30 -6.68
C VAL A 17 -2.12 5.13 -6.86
N LEU A 18 -1.26 5.17 -5.84
CA LEU A 18 0.02 5.88 -5.92
C LEU A 18 0.93 5.29 -7.01
N GLY A 19 0.96 3.97 -7.15
CA GLY A 19 1.75 3.30 -8.17
C GLY A 19 1.30 3.61 -9.59
N VAL A 20 -0.01 3.70 -9.83
CA VAL A 20 -0.56 4.15 -11.12
C VAL A 20 -0.19 5.60 -11.40
N ILE A 21 -0.30 6.49 -10.41
CA ILE A 21 0.06 7.92 -10.57
C ILE A 21 1.55 8.07 -10.90
N ILE A 22 2.41 7.40 -10.13
CA ILE A 22 3.86 7.40 -10.36
C ILE A 22 4.14 6.81 -11.75
N GLY A 23 3.55 5.65 -12.08
CA GLY A 23 3.74 4.99 -13.38
C GLY A 23 3.35 5.87 -14.57
N PHE A 24 2.26 6.64 -14.45
CA PHE A 24 1.88 7.64 -15.45
C PHE A 24 2.93 8.76 -15.58
N MET A 25 3.50 9.21 -14.47
CA MET A 25 4.50 10.28 -14.44
C MET A 25 5.83 9.87 -15.08
N ILE A 26 6.28 8.62 -14.84
CA ILE A 26 7.49 8.06 -15.46
C ILE A 26 7.25 7.44 -16.85
N LYS A 27 6.00 7.49 -17.38
CA LYS A 27 5.57 6.77 -18.60
C LYS A 27 5.84 5.27 -18.57
N ASP A 28 5.99 4.70 -17.38
CA ASP A 28 6.25 3.29 -17.15
C ASP A 28 5.33 2.78 -16.03
N ILE A 29 4.15 2.30 -16.44
CA ILE A 29 3.11 1.83 -15.52
C ILE A 29 3.59 0.59 -14.76
N ALA A 30 4.31 -0.31 -15.39
CA ALA A 30 4.76 -1.55 -14.75
C ALA A 30 5.73 -1.26 -13.58
N MET A 31 6.66 -0.34 -13.81
CA MET A 31 7.62 0.07 -12.79
C MET A 31 6.94 0.86 -11.66
N GLY A 32 6.07 1.81 -12.01
CA GLY A 32 5.29 2.58 -11.02
C GLY A 32 4.38 1.70 -10.17
N LEU A 33 3.69 0.74 -10.76
CA LEU A 33 2.81 -0.18 -10.05
C LEU A 33 3.59 -1.09 -9.10
N SER A 34 4.74 -1.63 -9.52
CA SER A 34 5.60 -2.44 -8.65
C SER A 34 6.05 -1.67 -7.40
N ILE A 35 6.49 -0.42 -7.59
CA ILE A 35 6.91 0.45 -6.49
C ILE A 35 5.71 0.78 -5.60
N GLY A 36 4.59 1.20 -6.18
CA GLY A 36 3.40 1.60 -5.43
C GLY A 36 2.80 0.45 -4.62
N ILE A 37 2.67 -0.74 -5.21
CA ILE A 37 2.18 -1.93 -4.50
C ILE A 37 3.16 -2.35 -3.42
N GLY A 38 4.47 -2.40 -3.71
CA GLY A 38 5.49 -2.78 -2.73
C GLY A 38 5.49 -1.85 -1.51
N VAL A 39 5.49 -0.54 -1.74
CA VAL A 39 5.44 0.48 -0.68
C VAL A 39 4.08 0.45 0.04
N GLY A 40 2.99 0.31 -0.70
CA GLY A 40 1.63 0.27 -0.13
C GLY A 40 1.41 -0.91 0.80
N ILE A 41 1.86 -2.11 0.43
CA ILE A 41 1.76 -3.29 1.29
C ILE A 41 2.63 -3.11 2.53
N ALA A 42 3.87 -2.64 2.38
CA ALA A 42 4.75 -2.39 3.52
C ALA A 42 4.14 -1.39 4.52
N LEU A 43 3.59 -0.27 4.03
CA LEU A 43 2.89 0.70 4.86
C LEU A 43 1.61 0.12 5.47
N GLY A 44 0.84 -0.66 4.72
CA GLY A 44 -0.39 -1.30 5.20
C GLY A 44 -0.14 -2.28 6.35
N VAL A 45 0.95 -3.05 6.28
CA VAL A 45 1.39 -3.95 7.36
C VAL A 45 1.77 -3.14 8.61
N VAL A 46 2.53 -2.05 8.45
CA VAL A 46 2.94 -1.18 9.57
C VAL A 46 1.72 -0.53 10.22
N ILE A 47 0.79 0.00 9.43
CA ILE A 47 -0.45 0.62 9.91
C ILE A 47 -1.31 -0.43 10.64
N GLY A 48 -1.47 -1.62 10.06
CA GLY A 48 -2.18 -2.73 10.68
C GLY A 48 -1.58 -3.09 12.04
N ALA A 49 -0.25 -3.23 12.12
CA ALA A 49 0.49 -3.52 13.34
C ALA A 49 0.34 -2.41 14.40
N ILE A 50 0.40 -1.13 14.01
CA ILE A 50 0.20 0.01 14.93
C ILE A 50 -1.22 0.01 15.51
N ILE A 51 -2.24 -0.23 14.67
CA ILE A 51 -3.65 -0.27 15.11
C ILE A 51 -3.94 -1.50 15.99
N GLU A 52 -3.21 -2.60 15.78
CA GLU A 52 -3.24 -3.78 16.64
C GLU A 52 -2.60 -3.47 18.00
N TYR A 53 -1.42 -2.86 18.02
CA TYR A 53 -0.61 -2.56 19.21
C TYR A 53 -1.23 -1.50 20.13
N LYS A 54 -2.04 -0.59 19.58
CA LYS A 54 -2.69 0.49 20.36
C LYS A 54 -3.94 0.05 21.14
N LYS A 55 -4.16 -1.25 21.34
CA LYS A 55 -5.34 -1.84 22.01
C LYS A 55 -4.92 -2.58 23.27
#